data_AF-A0A537DC89-F1
#
_entry.id   AF-A0A537DC89-F1
#
_cell.length_a   1.000
_cell.length_b   1.000
_cell.length_c   1.000
_cell.angle_alpha   90.00
_cell.angle_beta   90.00
_cell.angle_gamma   90.00
#
_symmetry.space_group_name_H-M   'P 1'
#
loop_
_entity.id
_entity.type
_entity.pdbx_description
1 polymer ?
#
loop_
_entity_poly.entity_id
_entity_poly.type
_entity_poly.pdbx_seq_one_letter_code
_entity_poly.pdbx_strand_id
1 'polypeptide(L)' 'MPKTRIIFSSDFHGSDVVWRKFLNSASMFKANVLLMGGDMTSKVMVPIVREPEGGYTANFLGKQVKISEEPPLRLL' A
#
# COMPACT_ATOMS: atom_id res chain seq x y z
N MET A 1 -9.46 -32.29 13.61
CA MET A 1 -9.06 -31.08 12.84
C MET A 1 -8.17 -30.22 13.73
N PRO A 2 -7.16 -29.51 13.19
CA PRO A 2 -6.33 -28.63 13.99
C PRO A 2 -7.17 -27.53 14.64
N LYS A 3 -6.84 -27.15 15.88
CA LYS A 3 -7.55 -26.09 16.63
C LYS A 3 -7.38 -24.71 15.98
N THR A 4 -6.26 -24.50 15.30
CA THR A 4 -5.96 -23.26 14.58
C THR A 4 -5.24 -23.60 13.28
N ARG A 5 -5.75 -23.07 12.16
CA ARG A 5 -5.14 -23.13 10.84
C ARG A 5 -4.66 -21.74 10.44
N ILE A 6 -3.39 -21.65 10.11
CA ILE A 6 -2.73 -20.41 9.72
C ILE A 6 -2.27 -20.56 8.27
N ILE A 7 -2.52 -19.56 7.43
CA ILE A 7 -1.88 -19.42 6.13
C ILE A 7 -0.87 -18.30 6.26
N PHE A 8 0.40 -18.62 6.02
CA PHE A 8 1.49 -17.65 5.98
C PHE A 8 1.89 -17.37 4.54
N SER A 9 2.11 -16.09 4.21
CA SER A 9 2.71 -15.69 2.95
C SER A 9 3.51 -14.40 3.15
N SER A 10 4.50 -14.16 2.30
CA SER A 10 5.44 -13.02 2.44
C SER A 10 5.67 -12.32 1.10
N ASP A 11 6.17 -11.09 1.16
CA ASP A 11 6.78 -10.37 0.03
C ASP A 11 5.86 -10.22 -1.19
N PHE A 12 4.72 -9.59 -0.96
CA PHE A 12 3.74 -9.31 -2.02
C PHE A 12 4.24 -8.25 -2.98
N HIS A 13 5.15 -7.38 -2.54
CA HIS A 13 5.77 -6.33 -3.34
C HIS A 13 4.74 -5.47 -4.09
N GLY A 14 3.59 -5.20 -3.47
CA GLY A 14 2.50 -4.43 -4.07
C GLY A 14 1.64 -5.18 -5.09
N SER A 15 1.79 -6.50 -5.23
CA SER A 15 0.96 -7.29 -6.15
C SER A 15 -0.46 -7.47 -5.65
N ASP A 16 -1.36 -6.67 -6.20
CA ASP A 16 -2.80 -6.70 -5.94
C ASP A 16 -3.44 -8.05 -6.34
N VAL A 17 -2.91 -8.73 -7.36
CA VAL A 17 -3.35 -10.09 -7.73
C VAL A 17 -3.02 -11.12 -6.65
N VAL A 18 -1.80 -11.09 -6.12
CA VAL A 18 -1.39 -12.01 -5.04
C VAL A 18 -2.15 -11.69 -3.76
N TRP A 19 -2.31 -10.40 -3.43
CA TRP A 19 -3.10 -9.94 -2.30
C TRP A 19 -4.52 -10.52 -2.31
N ARG A 20 -5.25 -10.38 -3.42
CA ARG A 20 -6.61 -10.93 -3.55
C ARG A 20 -6.65 -12.45 -3.41
N LYS A 21 -5.68 -13.17 -4.00
CA LYS A 21 -5.60 -14.64 -3.87
C LYS A 21 -5.33 -15.05 -2.42
N PHE A 22 -4.45 -14.34 -1.74
CA PHE A 22 -4.14 -14.57 -0.33
C PHE A 22 -5.38 -14.33 0.55
N LEU A 23 -6.13 -13.25 0.33
CA LEU A 23 -7.39 -13.02 1.02
C LEU A 23 -8.41 -14.13 0.77
N ASN A 24 -8.59 -14.55 -0.49
CA ASN A 24 -9.52 -15.62 -0.84
C ASN A 24 -9.13 -16.98 -0.23
N SER A 25 -7.83 -17.18 0.04
CA SER A 25 -7.31 -18.41 0.63
C SER A 25 -7.88 -18.69 2.04
N ALA A 26 -8.26 -17.65 2.79
CA ALA A 26 -8.90 -17.82 4.09
C ALA A 26 -10.18 -18.67 4.00
N SER A 27 -11.05 -18.35 3.03
CA SER A 27 -12.29 -19.09 2.79
C SER A 27 -11.99 -20.47 2.19
N MET A 28 -11.18 -20.51 1.13
CA MET A 28 -10.85 -21.74 0.41
C MET A 28 -10.29 -22.84 1.32
N PHE A 29 -9.42 -22.47 2.26
CA PHE A 29 -8.80 -23.43 3.17
C PHE A 29 -9.37 -23.40 4.58
N LYS A 30 -10.45 -22.65 4.85
CA LYS A 30 -11.05 -22.53 6.20
C LYS A 30 -10.01 -22.15 7.25
N ALA A 31 -9.15 -21.18 6.93
CA ALA A 31 -8.11 -20.71 7.84
C ALA A 31 -8.72 -19.85 8.94
N ASN A 32 -8.14 -19.92 10.14
CA ASN A 32 -8.49 -19.04 11.25
C ASN A 32 -7.71 -17.72 11.19
N VAL A 33 -6.48 -17.78 10.67
CA VAL A 33 -5.56 -16.64 10.61
C VAL A 33 -4.87 -16.62 9.25
N LEU A 34 -4.82 -15.43 8.64
CA LEU A 34 -3.88 -15.10 7.58
C LEU A 34 -2.73 -14.30 8.19
N LEU A 35 -1.50 -14.78 8.04
CA LEU A 35 -0.30 -14.11 8.51
C LEU A 35 0.50 -13.63 7.31
N MET A 36 0.59 -12.32 7.14
CA MET A 36 1.41 -11.71 6.10
C MET A 36 2.72 -11.24 6.73
N GLY A 37 3.84 -11.75 6.21
CA GLY A 37 5.19 -11.32 6.58
C GLY A 37 5.86 -10.51 5.45
N GLY A 38 6.99 -9.88 5.75
CA GLY A 38 7.80 -9.20 4.74
C GLY A 38 7.10 -8.02 4.06
N ASP A 39 7.46 -7.78 2.79
CA ASP A 39 7.13 -6.55 2.08
C ASP A 39 5.72 -6.57 1.49
N MET A 40 4.77 -5.87 2.14
CA MET A 40 3.41 -5.70 1.62
C MET A 40 3.40 -4.80 0.38
N THR A 41 4.10 -3.68 0.48
CA THR A 41 4.35 -2.77 -0.64
C THR A 41 5.69 -3.10 -1.29
N SER A 42 5.99 -2.48 -2.42
CA SER A 42 7.36 -2.51 -2.92
C SER A 42 8.30 -1.70 -2.01
N LYS A 43 9.55 -1.52 -2.45
CA LYS A 43 10.70 -0.98 -1.71
C LYS A 43 10.47 0.30 -0.91
N VAL A 44 9.58 1.20 -1.36
CA VAL A 44 9.32 2.48 -0.70
C VAL A 44 7.83 2.80 -0.76
N MET A 45 7.23 3.04 0.40
CA MET A 45 5.92 3.65 0.53
C MET A 45 6.10 5.18 0.63
N VAL A 46 5.55 5.92 -0.33
CA VAL A 46 5.64 7.39 -0.35
C VAL A 46 4.29 7.98 0.05
N PRO A 47 4.16 8.58 1.24
CA PRO A 47 2.93 9.24 1.62
C PRO A 47 2.72 10.51 0.78
N ILE A 48 1.48 10.70 0.32
CA ILE A 48 1.01 11.94 -0.29
C ILE A 48 0.14 12.63 0.76
N VAL A 49 0.62 13.76 1.28
CA VAL A 49 0.00 14.50 2.39
C VAL A 49 -0.70 15.72 1.82
N ARG A 50 -1.96 15.94 2.18
CA ARG A 50 -2.71 17.16 1.81
C ARG A 50 -2.28 18.30 2.73
N GLU A 51 -1.95 19.45 2.14
CA GLU A 51 -1.49 20.62 2.89
C GLU A 51 -2.67 21.49 3.37
N PRO A 52 -2.53 22.21 4.50
CA PRO A 52 -3.58 23.09 5.03
C PRO A 52 -4.01 24.19 4.03
N GLU A 53 -3.07 24.69 3.23
CA GLU A 53 -3.29 25.78 2.27
C GLU A 53 -3.76 25.27 0.89
N GLY A 54 -4.08 23.98 0.78
CA GLY A 54 -4.40 23.32 -0.49
C GLY A 54 -3.19 22.69 -1.16
N GLY A 55 -3.44 21.74 -2.07
CA GLY A 55 -2.37 20.97 -2.70
C GLY A 55 -1.86 19.79 -1.87
N TYR A 56 -0.77 19.19 -2.34
CA TYR A 56 -0.20 17.95 -1.81
C TYR A 56 1.32 18.02 -1.75
N THR A 57 1.89 17.41 -0.72
CA THR A 57 3.33 17.19 -0.56
C THR A 57 3.63 15.70 -0.49
N ALA A 58 4.70 15.28 -1.17
CA ALA A 58 5.32 13.97 -1.02
C ALA A 58 6.82 14.14 -0.81
N ASN A 59 7.44 13.27 -0.01
CA ASN A 59 8.89 13.19 0.09
C ASN A 59 9.36 11.85 -0.47
N PHE A 60 10.15 11.90 -1.54
CA PHE A 60 10.72 10.70 -2.15
C PHE A 60 12.24 10.85 -2.23
N LEU A 61 12.96 9.95 -1.57
CA LEU A 61 14.43 9.91 -1.54
C LEU A 61 15.05 11.26 -1.14
N GLY A 62 14.46 11.94 -0.15
CA GLY A 62 14.93 13.24 0.34
C GLY A 62 14.51 14.43 -0.54
N LYS A 63 13.90 14.18 -1.71
CA LYS A 63 13.33 15.21 -2.56
C LYS A 63 11.88 15.45 -2.19
N GLN A 64 11.58 16.65 -1.71
CA GLN A 64 10.21 17.10 -1.53
C GLN A 64 9.60 17.48 -2.88
N VAL A 65 8.44 16.92 -3.18
CA VAL A 65 7.58 17.28 -4.32
C VAL A 65 6.35 17.95 -3.76
N LYS A 66 6.04 19.15 -4.23
CA LYS A 66 4.84 19.92 -3.89
C LYS A 66 4.02 20.14 -5.15
N ILE A 67 2.71 19.91 -5.06
CA ILE A 67 1.75 20.14 -6.13
C ILE A 67 0.66 21.05 -5.58
N SER A 68 0.45 22.22 -6.18
CA SER A 68 -0.68 23.10 -5.88
C SER A 68 -1.94 22.63 -6.61
N GLU A 69 -3.11 22.88 -6.01
CA GLU A 69 -4.40 22.66 -6.70
C GLU A 69 -4.69 23.75 -7.75
N GLU A 70 -4.04 24.92 -7.67
CA GLU A 70 -4.14 25.96 -8.69
C GLU A 70 -3.31 25.60 -9.93
N PRO A 71 -3.87 25.69 -11.16
CA PRO A 71 -3.10 25.56 -12.38
C PRO A 71 -2.06 26.69 -12.44
N PRO A 72 -0.83 26.44 -12.94
CA PRO A 72 0.13 27.51 -13.09
C PRO A 72 -0.50 28.59 -13.96
N LEU A 73 -0.65 29.80 -13.40
CA LEU A 73 -0.99 30.99 -14.16
C LEU A 73 -0.03 31.04 -15.35
N ARG A 74 -0.52 30.67 -16.54
CA ARG A 74 0.15 31.01 -17.79
C ARG A 74 0.10 32.53 -17.86
N LEU A 75 1.16 33.17 -17.37
CA LEU A 75 1.48 34.53 -17.77
C LEU A 75 1.61 34.51 -19.29
N LEU A 76 0.81 35.38 -19.92
CA LEU A 76 0.79 35.69 -21.35
C LEU A 76 2.20 35.90 -21.91
#